data_AF-A0A9P9Y1X4-F1
#
_entry.id   AF-A0A9P9Y1X4-F1
#
_cell.length_a   1.000
_cell.length_b   1.000
_cell.length_c   1.000
_cell.angle_alpha   90.00
_cell.angle_beta   90.00
_cell.angle_gamma   90.00
#
_symmetry.space_group_name_H-M   'P 1'
#
loop_
_entity.id
_entity.type
_entity.pdbx_description
1 polymer ?
#
loop_
_entity_poly.entity_id
_entity_poly.type
_entity_poly.pdbx_seq_one_letter_code
_entity_poly.pdbx_strand_id
1 'polypeptide(L)'
;MFRPAHPGTVLENDTKFLITICILYKTTFVDMDKKGSVESWYIIAINHLSKEVKLGIGGWLGPGELPPVENTDDWAVAPTEFIDDSWRSSSTYTTNTTKVQVVVDSGNDMNLMPPGIAESVDVVIDRLSAKADFGQQNMYKYKT
;
A
#
# COMPACT_ATOMS: atom_id res chain seq x y z
N MET A 1 -1.38 -5.65 22.10
CA MET A 1 -0.55 -6.87 22.13
C MET A 1 -0.50 -7.43 20.72
N PHE A 2 0.54 -7.10 19.94
CA PHE A 2 0.76 -7.72 18.63
C PHE A 2 1.39 -9.09 18.87
N ARG A 3 0.76 -10.15 18.36
CA ARG A 3 1.37 -11.48 18.31
C ARG A 3 1.91 -11.68 16.90
N PRO A 4 3.21 -11.95 16.71
CA PRO A 4 3.73 -12.38 15.42
C PRO A 4 2.99 -13.63 14.98
N ALA A 5 2.56 -13.68 13.72
CA ALA A 5 1.94 -14.86 13.11
C ALA A 5 2.94 -15.99 12.81
N HIS A 6 4.21 -15.83 13.21
CA HIS A 6 5.28 -16.80 13.01
C HIS A 6 5.62 -17.48 14.34
N PRO A 7 5.84 -18.81 14.39
CA PRO A 7 6.46 -19.47 15.54
C PRO A 7 7.88 -18.92 15.69
N GLY A 8 8.02 -17.89 16.52
CA GLY A 8 9.27 -17.26 16.88
C GLY A 8 9.39 -17.25 18.39
N THR A 9 10.64 -17.28 18.87
CA THR A 9 10.96 -17.17 20.30
C THR A 9 10.22 -15.98 20.91
N VAL A 10 9.61 -16.19 22.09
CA VAL A 10 8.98 -15.10 22.84
C VAL A 10 10.08 -14.15 23.28
N LEU A 11 10.10 -12.96 22.69
CA LEU A 11 11.01 -11.88 23.05
C LEU A 11 10.25 -10.81 23.83
N GLU A 12 10.91 -10.13 24.77
CA GLU A 12 10.30 -9.07 25.55
C GLU A 12 9.89 -7.89 24.65
N ASN A 13 8.61 -7.53 24.70
CA ASN A 13 8.02 -6.48 23.86
C ASN A 13 8.12 -5.12 24.57
N ASP A 14 9.34 -4.61 24.73
CA ASP A 14 9.56 -3.24 25.21
C ASP A 14 9.90 -2.29 24.03
N THR A 15 9.61 -0.99 24.19
CA THR A 15 9.80 0.02 23.13
C THR A 15 11.28 0.19 22.77
N LYS A 16 12.21 -0.14 23.66
CA LYS A 16 13.66 -0.13 23.34
C LYS A 16 14.05 -1.36 22.52
N PHE A 17 13.37 -2.49 22.71
CA PHE A 17 13.59 -3.75 22.02
C PHE A 17 13.22 -3.63 20.54
N LEU A 18 12.09 -3.00 20.22
CA LEU A 18 11.66 -2.69 18.85
C LEU A 18 12.60 -1.73 18.10
N ILE A 19 13.32 -0.86 18.83
CA ILE A 19 14.22 0.15 18.25
C ILE A 19 15.68 -0.36 18.19
N THR A 20 16.09 -1.28 19.07
CA THR A 20 17.51 -1.68 19.23
C THR A 20 17.83 -3.06 18.67
N ILE A 21 16.82 -3.92 18.46
CA ILE A 21 17.02 -5.27 17.93
C ILE A 21 16.16 -5.43 16.67
N CYS A 22 16.64 -4.89 15.54
CA CYS A 22 16.40 -5.60 14.30
C CYS A 22 17.41 -6.74 14.22
N ILE A 23 16.98 -7.92 14.67
CA ILE A 23 17.67 -9.16 14.29
C ILE A 23 17.62 -9.19 12.77
N LEU A 24 18.79 -9.18 12.13
CA LEU A 24 18.92 -9.35 10.69
C LEU A 24 18.38 -10.74 10.32
N TYR A 25 17.07 -10.82 10.05
CA TYR A 25 16.42 -12.03 9.62
C TYR A 25 16.51 -12.08 8.10
N LYS A 26 16.96 -13.21 7.56
CA LYS A 26 16.91 -13.44 6.12
C LYS A 26 15.45 -13.69 5.75
N THR A 27 14.89 -12.82 4.93
CA THR A 27 13.55 -13.04 4.39
C THR A 27 13.58 -14.21 3.41
N THR A 28 12.45 -14.89 3.24
CA THR A 28 12.31 -15.96 2.24
C THR A 28 12.72 -15.48 0.85
N PHE A 29 12.34 -14.27 0.47
CA PHE A 29 12.71 -13.66 -0.80
C PHE A 29 14.23 -13.51 -0.95
N VAL A 30 14.91 -12.99 0.08
CA VAL A 30 16.39 -12.84 0.06
C VAL A 30 17.09 -14.19 -0.06
N ASP A 31 16.56 -15.24 0.57
CA ASP A 31 17.12 -16.59 0.43
C ASP A 31 16.88 -17.19 -0.96
N MET A 32 15.74 -16.91 -1.60
CA MET A 32 15.44 -17.36 -2.96
C MET A 32 16.32 -16.66 -4.00
N ASP A 33 16.50 -15.35 -3.86
CA ASP A 33 17.38 -14.52 -4.69
C ASP A 33 18.84 -15.01 -4.61
N LYS A 34 19.36 -15.21 -3.38
CA LYS A 34 20.74 -15.71 -3.16
C LYS A 34 21.00 -17.10 -3.75
N LYS A 35 19.95 -17.90 -3.92
CA LYS A 35 20.02 -19.23 -4.55
C LYS A 35 19.83 -19.16 -6.08
N GLY A 36 19.60 -17.99 -6.65
CA GLY A 36 19.27 -17.81 -8.06
C GLY A 36 17.95 -18.47 -8.46
N SER A 37 17.02 -18.66 -7.51
CA SER A 37 15.74 -19.31 -7.76
C SER A 37 14.68 -18.35 -8.31
N VAL A 38 14.89 -17.05 -8.16
CA VAL A 38 14.05 -15.96 -8.67
C VAL A 38 14.92 -14.78 -9.08
N GLU A 39 14.38 -13.87 -9.90
CA GLU A 39 15.01 -12.58 -10.13
C GLU A 39 14.91 -11.68 -8.88
N SER A 40 15.81 -10.70 -8.76
CA SER A 40 15.93 -9.82 -7.59
C SER A 40 14.82 -8.74 -7.49
N TRP A 41 13.60 -9.07 -7.91
CA TRP A 41 12.41 -8.23 -7.79
C TRP A 41 11.15 -9.09 -7.63
N TYR A 42 10.05 -8.48 -7.18
CA TYR A 42 8.74 -9.12 -7.12
C TYR A 42 7.64 -8.08 -7.38
N ILE A 43 6.48 -8.54 -7.81
CA ILE A 43 5.30 -7.70 -8.03
C ILE A 43 4.12 -8.23 -7.21
N ILE A 44 3.33 -7.29 -6.68
CA ILE A 44 2.04 -7.56 -6.06
C ILE A 44 0.98 -6.88 -6.91
N ALA A 45 0.00 -7.64 -7.39
CA ALA A 45 -1.24 -7.12 -7.97
C ALA A 45 -2.40 -7.52 -7.08
N ILE A 46 -3.19 -6.57 -6.59
CA ILE A 46 -4.34 -6.84 -5.73
C ILE A 46 -5.61 -6.65 -6.55
N ASN A 47 -6.52 -7.62 -6.50
CA ASN A 47 -7.79 -7.55 -7.22
C ASN A 47 -8.96 -7.53 -6.23
N HIS A 48 -9.80 -6.50 -6.34
CA HIS A 48 -11.03 -6.41 -5.57
C HIS A 48 -12.19 -6.95 -6.41
N LEU A 49 -12.86 -7.97 -5.88
CA LEU A 49 -14.09 -8.48 -6.50
C LEU A 49 -15.20 -7.43 -6.39
N SER A 50 -16.07 -7.39 -7.41
CA SER A 50 -17.32 -6.62 -7.31
C SER A 50 -18.09 -7.03 -6.06
N LYS A 51 -18.84 -6.09 -5.45
CA LYS A 51 -19.60 -6.30 -4.21
C LYS A 51 -20.54 -7.51 -4.25
N GLU A 52 -20.98 -7.90 -5.44
CA GLU A 52 -21.93 -8.99 -5.67
C GLU A 52 -21.24 -10.37 -5.85
N VAL A 53 -19.92 -10.38 -6.08
CA VAL A 53 -19.13 -11.57 -6.34
C VAL A 53 -18.39 -12.01 -5.07
N LYS A 54 -18.75 -13.18 -4.55
CA LYS A 54 -18.20 -13.70 -3.29
C LYS A 54 -16.92 -14.52 -3.43
N LEU A 55 -16.56 -14.95 -4.65
CA LEU A 55 -15.41 -15.81 -4.91
C LEU A 55 -14.77 -15.44 -6.26
N GLY A 56 -13.44 -15.39 -6.30
CA GLY A 56 -12.65 -15.09 -7.48
C GLY A 56 -11.17 -14.91 -7.14
N ILE A 57 -10.35 -14.59 -8.14
CA ILE A 57 -8.92 -14.33 -7.98
C ILE A 57 -8.76 -13.02 -7.19
N GLY A 58 -8.16 -13.09 -6.00
CA GLY A 58 -7.94 -11.92 -5.13
C GLY A 58 -6.66 -11.12 -5.42
N GLY A 59 -5.80 -11.63 -6.31
CA GLY A 59 -4.57 -10.96 -6.69
C GLY A 59 -3.50 -11.92 -7.21
N TRP A 60 -2.29 -11.39 -7.37
CA TRP A 60 -1.07 -12.06 -7.82
C TRP A 60 0.11 -11.60 -6.97
N LEU A 61 0.95 -12.53 -6.56
CA LEU A 61 2.28 -12.26 -5.99
C LEU A 61 3.28 -13.02 -6.86
N GLY A 62 4.05 -12.28 -7.65
CA GLY A 62 4.97 -12.83 -8.64
C GLY A 62 6.43 -12.48 -8.34
N PRO A 63 7.20 -13.39 -7.74
CA PRO A 63 8.64 -13.23 -7.60
C PRO A 63 9.34 -13.41 -8.96
N GLY A 64 9.94 -12.34 -9.49
CA GLY A 64 10.61 -12.37 -10.80
C GLY A 64 9.69 -12.59 -12.00
N GLU A 65 8.39 -12.36 -11.85
CA GLU A 65 7.40 -12.54 -12.93
C GLU A 65 6.37 -11.41 -12.96
N LEU A 66 5.87 -11.11 -14.16
CA LEU A 66 4.79 -10.15 -14.35
C LEU A 66 3.43 -10.83 -14.09
N PRO A 67 2.47 -10.12 -13.47
CA PRO A 67 1.12 -10.65 -13.31
C PRO A 67 0.49 -10.91 -14.70
N PRO A 68 -0.40 -11.90 -14.84
CA PRO A 68 -1.13 -12.18 -16.08
C PRO A 68 -2.27 -11.17 -16.31
N VAL A 69 -1.92 -9.89 -16.22
CA VAL A 69 -2.82 -8.74 -16.41
C VAL A 69 -2.16 -7.84 -17.46
N GLU A 70 -2.95 -7.31 -18.39
CA GLU A 70 -2.44 -6.36 -19.38
C GLU A 70 -1.80 -5.16 -18.66
N ASN A 71 -0.55 -4.89 -19.01
CA ASN A 71 0.21 -3.75 -18.51
C ASN A 71 0.70 -2.90 -19.68
N THR A 72 0.94 -1.63 -19.41
CA THR A 72 1.62 -0.72 -20.33
C THR A 72 3.08 -0.60 -19.91
N ASP A 73 3.98 -0.35 -20.86
CA ASP A 73 5.40 -0.07 -20.56
C ASP A 73 5.65 1.30 -19.91
N ASP A 74 4.59 2.06 -19.61
CA ASP A 74 4.66 3.37 -18.96
C ASP A 74 4.60 3.24 -17.43
N TRP A 75 5.74 2.90 -16.82
CA TRP A 75 5.87 2.70 -15.38
C TRP A 75 6.25 3.98 -14.65
N ALA A 76 5.45 4.35 -13.64
CA ALA A 76 5.86 5.37 -12.67
C ALA A 76 6.89 4.77 -11.69
N VAL A 77 8.11 5.31 -11.69
CA VAL A 77 9.20 4.87 -10.81
C VAL A 77 9.47 5.94 -9.76
N ALA A 78 9.49 5.54 -8.49
CA ALA A 78 9.88 6.41 -7.39
C ALA A 78 11.10 5.83 -6.66
N PRO A 79 12.14 6.65 -6.37
CA PRO A 79 13.26 6.20 -5.56
C PRO A 79 12.77 5.70 -4.20
N THR A 80 13.32 4.56 -3.77
CA THR A 80 13.01 3.97 -2.47
C THR A 80 14.22 4.11 -1.56
N GLU A 81 13.99 4.59 -0.35
CA GLU A 81 14.98 4.64 0.73
C GLU A 81 14.68 3.50 1.71
N PHE A 82 15.73 2.76 2.08
CA PHE A 82 15.65 1.75 3.14
C PHE A 82 15.97 2.43 4.47
N ILE A 83 14.95 2.68 5.28
CA ILE A 83 15.07 3.33 6.59
C ILE A 83 14.28 2.48 7.60
N ASP A 84 14.92 2.12 8.70
CA ASP A 84 14.32 1.37 9.82
C ASP A 84 13.58 0.10 9.36
N ASP A 85 14.25 -0.78 8.61
CA ASP A 85 13.73 -2.07 8.11
C ASP A 85 12.49 -2.03 7.19
N SER A 86 12.18 -0.86 6.62
CA SER A 86 11.03 -0.69 5.72
C SER A 86 11.44 -0.05 4.39
N TRP A 87 10.82 -0.51 3.30
CA TRP A 87 10.93 0.12 1.99
C TRP A 87 10.04 1.37 1.97
N ARG A 88 10.65 2.55 1.87
CA ARG A 88 9.94 3.84 1.86
C ARG A 88 10.13 4.54 0.53
N SER A 89 9.06 4.97 -0.12
CA SER A 89 9.16 5.82 -1.30
C SER A 89 9.46 7.27 -0.87
N SER A 90 10.51 7.86 -1.44
CA SER A 90 10.86 9.27 -1.28
C SER A 90 10.20 10.05 -2.42
N SER A 91 8.88 10.18 -2.37
CA SER A 91 8.15 10.85 -3.44
C SER A 91 8.21 12.37 -3.26
N THR A 92 8.67 13.08 -4.30
CA THR A 92 8.72 14.56 -4.35
C THR A 92 7.37 15.17 -4.76
N TYR A 93 6.24 14.63 -4.29
CA TYR A 93 4.94 15.23 -4.59
C TYR A 93 4.70 16.44 -3.69
N THR A 94 4.87 17.62 -4.28
CA THR A 94 4.69 18.91 -3.60
C THR A 94 3.25 19.39 -3.73
N THR A 95 2.45 19.14 -2.70
CA THR A 95 1.45 20.13 -2.29
C THR A 95 1.94 20.74 -0.99
N ASN A 96 2.65 21.87 -1.11
CA ASN A 96 3.18 22.67 -0.01
C ASN A 96 4.31 22.02 0.84
N THR A 97 5.55 22.09 0.33
CA THR A 97 6.88 22.10 1.02
C THR A 97 7.23 21.11 2.14
N THR A 98 6.34 20.24 2.60
CA THR A 98 6.61 19.31 3.69
C THR A 98 7.06 17.97 3.12
N LYS A 99 8.25 17.50 3.52
CA LYS A 99 8.71 16.15 3.18
C LYS A 99 7.79 15.13 3.85
N VAL A 100 7.21 14.23 3.07
CA VAL A 100 6.41 13.11 3.55
C VAL A 100 7.06 11.81 3.11
N GLN A 101 7.03 10.81 3.97
CA GLN A 101 7.44 9.44 3.65
C GLN A 101 6.19 8.61 3.44
N VAL A 102 6.21 7.79 2.40
CA VAL A 102 5.08 6.90 2.06
C VAL A 102 5.60 5.47 2.03
N VAL A 103 4.81 4.56 2.57
CA VAL A 103 5.08 3.12 2.58
C VAL A 103 3.92 2.43 1.87
N VAL A 104 4.25 1.47 1.00
CA VAL A 104 3.26 0.54 0.45
C VAL A 104 3.12 -0.61 1.43
N ASP A 105 2.00 -0.69 2.12
CA ASP A 105 1.69 -1.74 3.09
C ASP A 105 0.48 -2.56 2.62
N SER A 106 0.75 -3.70 1.97
CA SER A 106 -0.30 -4.61 1.51
C SER A 106 -1.06 -5.31 2.64
N GLY A 107 -0.58 -5.20 3.89
CA GLY A 107 -1.24 -5.74 5.07
C GLY A 107 -2.27 -4.79 5.68
N ASN A 108 -2.36 -3.55 5.20
CA ASN A 108 -3.30 -2.55 5.69
C ASN A 108 -4.39 -2.28 4.64
N ASP A 109 -5.65 -2.26 5.07
CA ASP A 109 -6.83 -2.12 4.21
C ASP A 109 -7.18 -0.66 3.87
N MET A 110 -6.56 0.30 4.56
CA MET A 110 -6.85 1.72 4.45
C MET A 110 -5.60 2.53 4.11
N ASN A 111 -5.78 3.73 3.55
CA ASN A 111 -4.69 4.70 3.46
C ASN A 111 -4.52 5.40 4.81
N LEU A 112 -3.43 5.12 5.51
CA LEU A 112 -3.08 5.82 6.75
C LEU A 112 -2.31 7.09 6.40
N MET A 113 -2.79 8.24 6.89
CA MET A 113 -2.14 9.52 6.66
C MET A 113 -2.21 10.40 7.91
N PRO A 114 -1.29 11.38 8.06
CA PRO A 114 -1.34 12.34 9.15
C PRO A 114 -2.68 13.07 9.22
N PRO A 115 -3.22 13.37 10.42
CA PRO A 115 -4.55 13.95 10.58
C PRO A 115 -4.79 15.21 9.74
N GLY A 116 -3.82 16.13 9.68
CA GLY A 116 -3.96 17.35 8.89
C GLY A 116 -4.05 17.13 7.37
N ILE A 117 -3.54 16.01 6.86
CA ILE A 117 -3.71 15.63 5.45
C ILE A 117 -5.07 14.95 5.26
N ALA A 118 -5.44 14.03 6.15
CA ALA A 118 -6.74 13.35 6.12
C ALA A 118 -7.90 14.36 6.10
N GLU A 119 -7.91 15.30 7.03
CA GLU A 119 -8.95 16.32 7.14
C GLU A 119 -9.06 17.18 5.87
N SER A 120 -7.91 17.54 5.26
CA SER A 120 -7.88 18.31 4.02
C SER A 120 -8.49 17.53 2.85
N VAL A 121 -8.17 16.24 2.75
CA VAL A 121 -8.70 15.34 1.71
C VAL A 121 -10.20 15.13 1.90
N ASP A 122 -10.64 14.85 3.12
CA ASP A 122 -12.05 14.60 3.45
C ASP A 122 -12.93 15.80 3.08
N VAL A 123 -12.50 17.03 3.41
CA VAL A 123 -13.22 18.26 3.03
C VAL A 123 -13.38 18.38 1.50
N VAL A 124 -12.37 17.97 0.73
CA VAL A 124 -12.45 18.01 -0.74
C VAL A 124 -13.41 16.94 -1.26
N ILE A 125 -13.33 15.72 -0.73
CA ILE A 125 -14.22 14.61 -1.10
C ILE A 125 -15.68 14.95 -0.80
N ASP A 126 -15.96 15.51 0.38
CA ASP A 126 -17.31 15.92 0.78
C ASP A 126 -17.89 16.97 -0.18
N ARG A 127 -17.08 17.97 -0.56
CA ARG A 127 -17.48 19.00 -1.53
C ARG A 127 -17.80 18.42 -2.90
N LEU A 128 -17.02 17.43 -3.35
CA LEU A 128 -17.27 16.77 -4.64
C LEU A 128 -18.53 15.92 -4.60
N SER A 129 -18.75 15.21 -3.49
CA SER A 129 -19.95 14.38 -3.29
C SER A 129 -21.21 15.23 -3.27
N ALA A 130 -21.21 16.36 -2.54
CA ALA A 130 -22.34 17.30 -2.52
C ALA A 130 -22.66 17.88 -3.91
N LYS A 131 -21.64 18.13 -4.75
CA LYS A 131 -21.84 18.58 -6.13
C LYS A 131 -22.41 17.49 -7.03
N ALA A 132 -21.99 16.24 -6.86
CA ALA A 132 -22.52 15.10 -7.60
C ALA A 132 -24.02 14.91 -7.30
N ASP A 133 -24.41 15.00 -6.03
CA ASP A 133 -25.83 14.89 -5.62
C ASP A 133 -26.68 16.04 -6.17
N PHE A 134 -26.16 17.28 -6.17
CA PHE A 134 -26.85 18.42 -6.78
C PHE A 134 -27.02 18.27 -8.30
N GLY A 135 -26.00 17.71 -8.98
CA GLY A 135 -26.07 17.39 -10.40
C GLY A 135 -27.13 16.33 -10.72
N GLN A 136 -27.23 15.28 -9.90
CA GLN A 136 -28.26 14.25 -10.05
C GLN A 136 -29.66 14.81 -9.80
N GLN A 137 -29.89 15.60 -8.74
CA GLN A 137 -31.21 16.18 -8.47
C GLN A 137 -31.71 17.10 -9.59
N ASN A 138 -30.82 17.81 -10.28
CA ASN A 138 -31.21 18.65 -11.41
C ASN A 138 -31.46 17.84 -12.69
N MET A 139 -30.79 16.71 -12.91
CA MET A 139 -31.07 15.80 -14.04
C MET A 139 -32.47 15.18 -13.96
N TYR A 140 -32.99 14.90 -12.76
CA TYR A 140 -34.36 14.38 -12.59
C TYR A 140 -35.46 15.45 -12.76
N LYS A 141 -35.12 16.75 -12.72
CA LYS A 141 -36.10 17.84 -12.90
C LYS A 141 -36.43 18.17 -14.36
N TYR A 142 -35.63 17.70 -15.32
CA TYR A 142 -35.83 17.96 -16.76
C TYR A 142 -36.30 16.73 -17.55
N LYS A 143 -36.68 15.65 -16.86
CA LYS A 143 -37.40 14.50 -17.43
C LYS A 143 -38.89 14.65 -17.12
N THR A 144 -39.57 15.54 -17.85
CA THR A 144 -41.03 15.64 -17.92
C THR A 144 -41.45 15.86 -19.36
#